data_AF-A0A2K6D3P8-F1
#
_entry.id   AF-A0A2K6D3P8-F1
#
_cell.length_a   1.000
_cell.length_b   1.000
_cell.length_c   1.000
_cell.angle_alpha   90.00
_cell.angle_beta   90.00
_cell.angle_gamma   90.00
#
_symmetry.space_group_name_H-M   'P 1'
#
loop_
_entity.id
_entity.type
_entity.pdbx_description
1 polymer ?
#
loop_
_entity_poly.entity_id
_entity_poly.type
_entity_poly.pdbx_seq_one_letter_code
_entity_poly.pdbx_strand_id
1 'polypeptide(L)'
;MIRSYFPKCVAVVALLALSVGALDTFSAAVYEYTVIIPNRTETPVSKEEGLLLMNENIDVLEKAVKLAAKQQGAHIIVTPEDGIYGWVFTRESIYPYLEDIPDPGVNWIPCREPWSMVQHAAPPLGCSLPFSMCQGHGSQSTCCKYPQHQHAHDREWNLHPRSSQGVPL
;
A
#
# COMPACT_ATOMS: atom_id res chain seq x y z
N MET A 1 -4.83 -45.55 32.23
CA MET A 1 -5.88 -44.78 31.54
C MET A 1 -5.25 -43.70 30.65
N ILE A 2 -4.85 -44.00 29.42
CA ILE A 2 -4.26 -42.99 28.49
C ILE A 2 -4.85 -43.09 27.06
N ARG A 3 -5.66 -44.11 26.76
CA ARG A 3 -6.10 -44.45 25.39
C ARG A 3 -7.22 -43.60 24.78
N SER A 4 -7.76 -42.60 25.50
CA SER A 4 -8.97 -41.86 25.10
C SER A 4 -8.70 -40.48 24.47
N TYR A 5 -7.51 -39.89 24.69
CA TYR A 5 -7.20 -38.53 24.24
C TYR A 5 -6.62 -38.45 22.81
N PHE A 6 -5.87 -39.48 22.39
CA PHE A 6 -5.19 -39.52 21.09
C PHE A 6 -6.12 -39.34 19.87
N PRO A 7 -7.25 -40.08 19.75
CA PRO A 7 -8.14 -39.91 18.58
C PRO A 7 -8.85 -38.54 18.55
N LYS A 8 -9.09 -37.93 19.72
CA LYS A 8 -9.67 -36.58 19.81
C LYS A 8 -8.70 -35.52 19.35
N CYS A 9 -7.42 -35.62 19.74
CA CYS A 9 -6.37 -34.71 19.27
C CYS A 9 -6.18 -34.81 17.75
N VAL A 10 -6.18 -36.01 17.18
CA VAL A 10 -6.07 -36.21 15.73
C VAL A 10 -7.27 -35.60 14.99
N ALA A 11 -8.49 -35.77 15.51
CA ALA A 11 -9.68 -35.15 14.92
C ALA A 11 -9.62 -33.61 14.96
N VAL A 12 -9.16 -33.03 16.07
CA VAL A 12 -8.98 -31.57 16.19
C VAL A 12 -7.91 -31.06 15.22
N VAL A 13 -6.78 -31.75 15.10
CA VAL A 13 -5.71 -31.39 14.15
C VAL A 13 -6.19 -31.51 12.70
N ALA A 14 -6.96 -32.54 12.36
CA ALA A 14 -7.54 -32.70 11.02
C ALA A 14 -8.54 -31.60 10.69
N LEU A 15 -9.41 -31.20 11.64
CA LEU A 15 -10.35 -30.09 11.48
C LEU A 15 -9.61 -28.74 11.30
N LEU A 16 -8.52 -28.53 12.04
CA LEU A 16 -7.68 -27.34 11.89
C LEU A 16 -6.95 -27.33 10.54
N ALA A 17 -6.42 -28.47 10.09
CA ALA A 17 -5.78 -28.58 8.78
C ALA A 17 -6.76 -28.32 7.63
N LEU A 18 -8.02 -28.78 7.75
CA LEU A 18 -9.09 -28.47 6.80
C LEU A 18 -9.50 -26.98 6.79
N SER A 19 -9.27 -26.26 7.90
CA SER A 19 -9.54 -24.82 7.98
C SER A 19 -8.46 -23.94 7.36
N VAL A 20 -7.29 -24.50 7.02
CA VAL A 20 -6.20 -23.79 6.33
C VAL A 20 -6.29 -24.11 4.84
N GLY A 21 -7.21 -23.43 4.15
CA GLY A 21 -7.38 -23.50 2.70
C GLY A 21 -7.14 -22.12 2.06
N ALA A 22 -6.53 -22.09 0.87
CA ALA A 22 -6.58 -20.90 0.03
C ALA A 22 -8.03 -20.66 -0.41
N LEU A 23 -8.48 -19.41 -0.44
CA LEU A 23 -9.80 -19.07 -0.97
C LEU A 23 -9.77 -19.18 -2.50
N ASP A 24 -10.76 -19.85 -3.10
CA ASP A 24 -10.90 -19.95 -4.56
C ASP A 24 -11.36 -18.64 -5.21
N THR A 25 -11.98 -17.75 -4.43
CA THR A 25 -12.44 -16.43 -4.88
C THR A 25 -12.15 -15.36 -3.82
N PHE A 26 -12.05 -14.11 -4.24
CA PHE A 26 -11.91 -12.96 -3.35
C PHE A 26 -12.77 -11.80 -3.84
N SER A 27 -13.14 -10.92 -2.91
CA SER A 27 -13.86 -9.67 -3.20
C SER A 27 -12.87 -8.50 -3.26
N ALA A 28 -12.99 -7.66 -4.29
CA ALA A 28 -12.15 -6.49 -4.49
C ALA A 28 -12.99 -5.21 -4.48
N ALA A 29 -12.41 -4.11 -4.01
CA ALA A 29 -13.01 -2.78 -4.03
C ALA A 29 -12.12 -1.80 -4.79
N VAL A 30 -12.76 -0.80 -5.40
CA VAL A 30 -12.10 0.37 -5.98
C VAL A 30 -12.78 1.61 -5.43
N TYR A 31 -12.02 2.65 -5.16
CA TYR A 31 -12.57 3.92 -4.69
C TYR A 31 -12.18 5.05 -5.63
N GLU A 32 -13.19 5.66 -6.26
CA GLU A 32 -13.01 6.91 -6.98
C GLU A 32 -13.02 8.07 -5.98
N TYR A 33 -12.00 8.92 -6.03
CA TYR A 33 -11.78 9.96 -5.04
C TYR A 33 -11.46 11.31 -5.70
N THR A 34 -12.16 12.36 -5.28
CA THR A 34 -11.82 13.74 -5.59
C THR A 34 -10.75 14.23 -4.61
N VAL A 35 -9.49 14.10 -5.01
CA VAL A 35 -8.34 14.49 -4.20
C VAL A 35 -8.35 15.99 -3.85
N ILE A 36 -7.96 16.31 -2.61
CA ILE A 36 -7.65 17.68 -2.19
C ILE A 36 -6.27 18.01 -2.74
N ILE A 37 -6.24 18.88 -3.76
CA ILE A 37 -5.03 19.25 -4.50
C ILE A 37 -4.37 20.45 -3.82
N PRO A 38 -3.03 20.47 -3.68
CA PRO A 38 -2.34 21.65 -3.17
C PRO A 38 -2.50 22.84 -4.13
N ASN A 39 -2.45 24.06 -3.58
CA ASN A 39 -2.31 25.24 -4.42
C ASN A 39 -0.99 25.18 -5.19
N ARG A 40 -1.02 25.60 -6.45
CA ARG A 40 0.19 25.70 -7.26
C ARG A 40 1.10 26.79 -6.68
N THR A 41 2.23 26.38 -6.13
CA THR A 41 3.27 27.29 -5.63
C THR A 41 4.56 27.09 -6.44
N GLU A 42 5.28 28.18 -6.71
CA GLU A 42 6.63 28.10 -7.32
C GLU A 42 7.69 27.66 -6.31
N THR A 43 7.44 27.94 -5.02
CA THR A 43 8.32 27.54 -3.91
C THR A 43 7.79 26.26 -3.25
N PRO A 44 8.68 25.31 -2.87
CA PRO A 44 8.30 24.17 -2.06
C PRO A 44 7.68 24.59 -0.74
N VAL A 45 6.64 23.88 -0.31
CA VAL A 45 6.07 24.01 1.04
C VAL A 45 7.02 23.40 2.08
N SER A 46 6.75 23.65 3.36
CA SER A 46 7.42 22.89 4.42
C SER A 46 6.98 21.42 4.42
N LYS A 47 7.79 20.55 5.04
CA LYS A 47 7.44 19.13 5.15
C LYS A 47 6.18 18.93 5.99
N GLU A 48 6.02 19.74 7.04
CA GLU A 48 4.88 19.71 7.94
C GLU A 48 3.57 20.08 7.24
N GLU A 49 3.60 21.10 6.36
CA GLU A 49 2.45 21.46 5.52
C GLU A 49 2.13 20.37 4.50
N GLY A 50 3.16 19.77 3.87
CA GLY A 50 2.97 18.64 2.96
C GLY A 50 2.31 17.45 3.66
N LEU A 51 2.80 17.08 4.85
CA LEU A 51 2.23 16.03 5.69
C LEU A 51 0.78 16.34 6.09
N LEU A 52 0.45 17.59 6.42
CA LEU A 52 -0.91 17.99 6.78
C LEU A 52 -1.89 17.73 5.63
N LEU A 53 -1.56 18.17 4.41
CA LEU A 53 -2.39 17.92 3.22
C LEU A 53 -2.55 16.41 2.95
N MET A 54 -1.46 15.66 3.03
CA MET A 54 -1.49 14.21 2.82
C MET A 54 -2.41 13.52 3.83
N ASN A 55 -2.35 13.93 5.10
CA ASN A 55 -3.21 13.39 6.15
C ASN A 55 -4.70 13.71 5.90
N GLU A 56 -5.05 14.89 5.39
CA GLU A 56 -6.44 15.21 5.03
C GLU A 56 -6.99 14.27 3.95
N ASN A 57 -6.19 13.99 2.91
CA ASN A 57 -6.57 13.03 1.88
C ASN A 57 -6.66 11.59 2.45
N ILE A 58 -5.69 11.19 3.26
CA ILE A 58 -5.66 9.88 3.93
C ILE A 58 -6.88 9.68 4.83
N ASP A 59 -7.35 10.71 5.56
CA ASP A 59 -8.55 10.63 6.40
C ASP A 59 -9.82 10.30 5.60
N VAL A 60 -9.90 10.74 4.35
CA VAL A 60 -11.01 10.36 3.45
C VAL A 60 -10.86 8.93 2.98
N LEU A 61 -9.65 8.54 2.54
CA LEU A 61 -9.35 7.18 2.09
C LEU A 61 -9.55 6.15 3.21
N GLU A 62 -9.24 6.49 4.45
CA GLU A 62 -9.46 5.62 5.61
C GLU A 62 -10.92 5.22 5.77
N LYS A 63 -11.85 6.15 5.50
CA LYS A 63 -13.29 5.88 5.56
C LYS A 63 -13.69 4.86 4.48
N ALA A 64 -13.17 4.99 3.27
CA ALA A 64 -13.41 4.05 2.17
C ALA A 64 -12.81 2.66 2.47
N VAL A 65 -11.58 2.62 2.99
CA VAL A 65 -10.90 1.38 3.42
C VAL A 65 -11.71 0.66 4.51
N LYS A 66 -12.14 1.40 5.56
CA LYS A 66 -12.96 0.84 6.65
C LYS A 66 -14.30 0.33 6.15
N LEU A 67 -14.94 1.05 5.22
CA LEU A 67 -16.20 0.64 4.59
C LEU A 67 -16.02 -0.67 3.81
N ALA A 68 -15.03 -0.72 2.92
CA ALA A 68 -14.73 -1.88 2.09
C ALA A 68 -14.40 -3.12 2.94
N ALA A 69 -13.52 -2.97 3.94
CA ALA A 69 -13.09 -4.06 4.79
C ALA A 69 -14.19 -4.55 5.74
N LYS A 70 -14.85 -3.64 6.48
CA LYS A 70 -15.76 -4.02 7.57
C LYS A 70 -17.19 -4.27 7.11
N GLN A 71 -17.68 -3.48 6.15
CA GLN A 71 -19.10 -3.52 5.76
C GLN A 71 -19.32 -4.34 4.49
N GLN A 72 -18.36 -4.33 3.56
CA GLN A 72 -18.50 -4.98 2.25
C GLN A 72 -17.73 -6.31 2.15
N GLY A 73 -16.90 -6.65 3.13
CA GLY A 73 -16.13 -7.91 3.13
C GLY A 73 -15.13 -8.00 1.98
N ALA A 74 -14.65 -6.86 1.48
CA ALA A 74 -13.56 -6.85 0.50
C ALA A 74 -12.29 -7.41 1.14
N HIS A 75 -11.45 -8.02 0.31
CA HIS A 75 -10.14 -8.55 0.69
C HIS A 75 -9.02 -7.58 0.29
N ILE A 76 -9.28 -6.78 -0.75
CA ILE A 76 -8.38 -5.76 -1.27
C ILE A 76 -9.16 -4.51 -1.69
N ILE A 77 -8.56 -3.32 -1.50
CA ILE A 77 -9.00 -2.07 -2.13
C ILE A 77 -7.86 -1.45 -2.95
N VAL A 78 -8.22 -0.84 -4.07
CA VAL A 78 -7.34 0.03 -4.84
C VAL A 78 -7.86 1.46 -4.75
N THR A 79 -6.97 2.39 -4.40
CA THR A 79 -7.22 3.83 -4.43
C THR A 79 -6.56 4.47 -5.66
N PRO A 80 -6.94 5.70 -6.03
CA PRO A 80 -6.41 6.34 -7.24
C PRO A 80 -4.92 6.66 -7.13
N GLU A 81 -4.26 6.68 -8.29
CA GLU A 81 -2.95 7.32 -8.45
C GLU A 81 -3.02 8.78 -7.98
N ASP A 82 -1.95 9.25 -7.36
CA ASP A 82 -1.84 10.62 -6.80
C ASP A 82 -2.92 11.00 -5.78
N GLY A 83 -3.69 10.04 -5.26
CA GLY A 83 -4.82 10.29 -4.34
C GLY A 83 -4.44 10.84 -2.95
N ILE A 84 -3.15 11.02 -2.64
CA ILE A 84 -2.66 11.54 -1.35
C ILE A 84 -2.13 12.98 -1.47
N TYR A 85 -1.52 13.35 -2.59
CA TYR A 85 -0.86 14.65 -2.76
C TYR A 85 -1.19 15.37 -4.07
N GLY A 86 -1.91 14.74 -5.01
CA GLY A 86 -2.28 15.32 -6.31
C GLY A 86 -1.15 15.32 -7.34
N TRP A 87 -1.31 16.07 -8.43
CA TRP A 87 -0.42 16.01 -9.61
C TRP A 87 0.18 17.36 -10.02
N VAL A 88 0.09 18.39 -9.17
CA VAL A 88 0.49 19.76 -9.52
C VAL A 88 1.84 20.11 -8.90
N PHE A 89 2.92 19.57 -9.46
CA PHE A 89 4.27 19.75 -8.92
C PHE A 89 5.37 19.99 -9.96
N THR A 90 6.46 20.63 -9.50
CA THR A 90 7.79 20.56 -10.12
C THR A 90 8.65 19.54 -9.36
N ARG A 91 9.88 19.29 -9.81
CA ARG A 91 10.82 18.41 -9.08
C ARG A 91 11.16 18.93 -7.68
N GLU A 92 11.15 20.24 -7.50
CA GLU A 92 11.47 20.89 -6.25
C GLU A 92 10.25 20.93 -5.33
N SER A 93 9.07 21.28 -5.86
CA SER A 93 7.87 21.43 -5.04
C SER A 93 7.26 20.10 -4.58
N ILE A 94 7.56 18.97 -5.26
CA ILE A 94 7.13 17.64 -4.80
C ILE A 94 7.97 17.11 -3.63
N TYR A 95 9.22 17.57 -3.47
CA TYR A 95 10.18 17.00 -2.52
C TYR A 95 9.67 16.86 -1.07
N PRO A 96 8.93 17.85 -0.51
CA PRO A 96 8.36 17.74 0.84
C PRO A 96 7.35 16.60 1.02
N TYR A 97 6.79 16.06 -0.06
CA TYR A 97 5.77 15.00 -0.07
C TYR A 97 6.36 13.59 -0.23
N LEU A 98 7.68 13.46 -0.45
CA LEU A 98 8.33 12.19 -0.76
C LEU A 98 8.93 11.52 0.49
N GLU A 99 8.89 10.21 0.49
CA GLU A 99 9.50 9.36 1.51
C GLU A 99 10.54 8.41 0.92
N ASP A 100 11.51 7.98 1.73
CA ASP A 100 12.43 6.91 1.34
C ASP A 100 11.75 5.56 1.63
N ILE A 101 11.26 4.90 0.57
CA ILE A 101 10.47 3.67 0.68
C ILE A 101 11.42 2.50 0.43
N PRO A 102 11.67 1.64 1.44
CA PRO A 102 12.62 0.54 1.28
C PRO A 102 12.08 -0.57 0.37
N ASP A 103 12.98 -1.37 -0.19
CA ASP A 103 12.64 -2.59 -0.90
C ASP A 103 11.86 -3.55 0.03
N PRO A 104 10.76 -4.19 -0.43
CA PRO A 104 9.94 -5.06 0.42
C PRO A 104 10.72 -6.27 1.01
N GLY A 105 11.88 -6.63 0.46
CA GLY A 105 12.77 -7.66 1.00
C GLY A 105 13.30 -7.38 2.41
N VAL A 106 13.24 -6.13 2.89
CA VAL A 106 13.60 -5.81 4.28
C VAL A 106 12.60 -6.34 5.31
N ASN A 107 11.44 -6.87 4.87
CA ASN A 107 10.40 -7.46 5.73
C ASN A 107 10.00 -6.58 6.92
N TRP A 108 9.75 -5.31 6.64
CA TRP A 108 9.41 -4.30 7.64
C TRP A 108 7.91 -4.03 7.69
N ILE A 109 7.36 -3.88 8.90
CA ILE A 109 5.95 -3.53 9.12
C ILE A 109 5.88 -2.20 9.86
N PRO A 110 5.58 -1.10 9.15
CA PRO A 110 5.67 0.25 9.71
C PRO A 110 4.88 0.47 11.00
N CYS A 111 3.71 -0.15 11.14
CA CYS A 111 2.91 0.00 12.36
C CYS A 111 3.38 -0.78 13.58
N ARG A 112 4.27 -1.76 13.38
CA ARG A 112 4.94 -2.43 14.50
C ARG A 112 6.25 -1.74 14.85
N GLU A 113 6.93 -1.19 13.86
CA GLU A 113 8.27 -0.59 14.00
C GLU A 113 8.31 0.79 13.32
N PRO A 114 7.63 1.81 13.89
CA PRO A 114 7.45 3.11 13.22
C PRO A 114 8.72 3.97 13.16
N TRP A 115 9.73 3.65 13.96
CA TRP A 115 10.94 4.47 14.17
C TRP A 115 12.09 4.18 13.22
N SER A 116 11.96 3.22 12.29
CA SER A 116 13.12 2.75 11.54
C SER A 116 13.46 3.58 10.31
N MET A 117 12.52 4.16 9.55
CA MET A 117 12.88 4.70 8.21
C MET A 117 12.08 5.90 7.68
N VAL A 118 10.90 6.27 8.24
CA VAL A 118 9.96 7.18 7.56
C VAL A 118 9.20 8.11 8.53
N GLN A 119 9.12 9.41 8.20
CA GLN A 119 8.20 10.35 8.85
C GLN A 119 6.83 10.22 8.18
N HIS A 120 6.00 9.33 8.72
CA HIS A 120 4.74 8.94 8.10
C HIS A 120 3.70 10.07 8.06
N ALA A 121 3.08 10.27 6.89
CA ALA A 121 1.72 10.76 6.80
C ALA A 121 0.77 9.67 7.35
N ALA A 122 0.38 9.80 8.63
CA ALA A 122 -0.51 8.90 9.38
C ALA A 122 -0.01 7.44 9.54
N PRO A 123 -0.47 6.68 10.57
CA PRO A 123 -0.24 5.24 10.58
C PRO A 123 -0.83 4.63 9.29
N PRO A 124 -0.10 3.77 8.56
CA PRO A 124 -0.58 3.22 7.30
C PRO A 124 -2.00 2.70 7.43
N LEU A 125 -2.87 3.13 6.51
CA LEU A 125 -4.30 2.80 6.46
C LEU A 125 -4.59 1.29 6.66
N GLY A 126 -3.65 0.42 6.28
CA GLY A 126 -3.73 -1.04 6.43
C GLY A 126 -3.43 -1.60 7.82
N CYS A 127 -3.07 -0.80 8.83
CA CYS A 127 -2.61 -1.35 10.11
C CYS A 127 -3.69 -1.71 11.11
N SER A 128 -4.90 -1.19 10.91
CA SER A 128 -6.04 -1.41 11.80
C SER A 128 -6.92 -2.59 11.36
N LEU A 129 -6.63 -3.19 10.20
CA LEU A 129 -7.49 -4.17 9.54
C LEU A 129 -6.64 -5.26 8.86
N PRO A 130 -7.01 -6.56 8.95
CA PRO A 130 -6.37 -7.62 8.18
C PRO A 130 -6.84 -7.54 6.71
N PHE A 131 -6.39 -6.51 6.01
CA PHE A 131 -6.94 -6.05 4.74
C PHE A 131 -5.84 -5.55 3.82
N SER A 132 -5.88 -5.94 2.54
CA SER A 132 -4.87 -5.52 1.55
C SER A 132 -5.25 -4.18 0.95
N MET A 133 -4.29 -3.28 0.76
CA MET A 133 -4.50 -1.97 0.16
C MET A 133 -3.42 -1.67 -0.86
N CYS A 134 -3.83 -1.17 -2.03
CA CYS A 134 -2.93 -0.58 -3.02
C CYS A 134 -3.12 0.93 -3.02
N GLN A 135 -2.04 1.65 -2.76
CA GLN A 135 -2.01 3.11 -2.66
C GLN A 135 -0.79 3.64 -3.41
N GLY A 136 -0.99 4.62 -4.29
CA GLY A 136 0.13 5.36 -4.90
C GLY A 136 0.75 6.31 -3.88
N HIS A 137 2.08 6.27 -3.76
CA HIS A 137 2.86 7.25 -3.02
C HIS A 137 4.22 7.49 -3.69
N GLY A 138 4.74 8.71 -3.57
CA GLY A 138 5.99 9.14 -4.19
C GLY A 138 7.18 8.72 -3.35
N SER A 139 8.21 8.19 -4.00
CA SER A 139 9.47 7.84 -3.34
C SER A 139 10.60 8.77 -3.73
N GLN A 140 11.45 9.10 -2.76
CA GLN A 140 12.76 9.70 -3.00
C GLN A 140 13.87 8.73 -2.59
N SER A 141 14.95 8.73 -3.35
CA SER A 141 16.19 8.05 -2.96
C SER A 141 17.36 8.99 -3.18
N THR A 142 18.23 9.10 -2.17
CA THR A 142 19.49 9.84 -2.34
C THR A 142 20.40 9.01 -3.25
N CYS A 143 20.81 9.57 -4.38
CA CYS A 143 21.79 8.93 -5.25
C CYS A 143 23.04 8.56 -4.46
N CYS A 144 23.63 7.40 -4.79
CA CYS A 144 24.79 6.80 -4.12
C CYS A 144 24.53 6.23 -2.70
N LYS A 145 23.31 6.30 -2.16
CA LYS A 145 22.95 5.63 -0.90
C LYS A 145 22.93 4.10 -1.05
N TYR A 146 22.54 3.61 -2.22
CA TYR A 146 22.58 2.19 -2.59
C TYR A 146 23.37 2.02 -3.90
N PRO A 147 24.65 1.62 -3.85
CA PRO A 147 25.50 1.47 -5.05
C PRO A 147 24.93 0.51 -6.10
N GLN A 148 24.09 -0.44 -5.67
CA GLN A 148 23.48 -1.46 -6.52
C GLN A 148 22.33 -0.92 -7.40
N HIS A 149 21.75 0.25 -7.08
CA HIS A 149 20.59 0.80 -7.79
C HIS A 149 20.94 1.81 -8.89
N GLN A 150 22.23 2.14 -9.07
CA GLN A 150 22.66 3.05 -10.15
C GLN A 150 22.32 2.53 -11.56
N HIS A 151 22.19 1.21 -11.74
CA HIS A 151 21.81 0.60 -13.02
C HIS A 151 20.29 0.52 -13.26
N ALA A 152 19.44 0.89 -12.31
CA ALA A 152 17.99 0.84 -12.50
C ALA A 152 17.47 2.01 -13.37
N HIS A 153 18.16 3.15 -13.39
CA HIS A 153 17.82 4.30 -14.21
C HIS A 153 18.11 4.11 -15.72
N ASP A 154 19.01 3.19 -16.06
CA ASP A 154 19.39 2.87 -17.45
C ASP A 154 18.53 1.76 -18.08
N ARG A 155 17.60 1.15 -17.31
CA ARG A 155 16.62 0.23 -17.88
C ARG A 155 15.51 1.06 -18.52
N GLU A 156 15.72 1.39 -19.79
CA GLU A 156 14.69 1.76 -20.75
C GLU A 156 13.42 0.95 -20.46
N TRP A 157 12.31 1.63 -20.14
CA TRP A 157 11.00 1.00 -20.00
C TRP A 157 10.60 0.44 -21.36
N ASN A 158 11.08 -0.76 -21.67
CA ASN A 158 10.64 -1.54 -22.82
C ASN A 158 9.19 -1.98 -22.56
N LEU A 159 8.27 -1.05 -22.76
CA LEU A 159 6.85 -1.31 -22.97
C LEU A 159 6.74 -2.01 -24.32
N HIS A 160 7.13 -3.28 -24.38
CA HIS A 160 6.70 -4.14 -25.47
C HIS A 160 5.18 -4.30 -25.33
N PRO A 161 4.39 -3.90 -26.35
CA PRO A 161 2.96 -4.10 -26.31
C PRO A 161 2.71 -5.59 -26.17
N ARG A 162 2.08 -5.99 -25.06
CA ARG A 162 1.57 -7.35 -24.89
C ARG A 162 0.59 -7.57 -26.04
N SER A 163 0.92 -8.49 -26.94
CA SER A 163 0.07 -8.82 -28.08
C SER A 163 -1.36 -9.06 -27.60
N SER A 164 -2.29 -8.30 -28.16
CA SER A 164 -3.72 -8.48 -28.00
C SER A 164 -4.11 -9.86 -28.54
N GLN A 165 -4.07 -10.89 -27.70
CA GLN A 165 -4.83 -12.10 -27.95
C GLN A 165 -6.24 -11.82 -27.47
N GLY A 166 -7.11 -11.49 -28.43
CA GLY A 166 -8.53 -11.28 -28.18
C GLY A 166 -9.17 -12.53 -27.58
N VAL A 167 -9.98 -12.33 -26.56
CA VAL A 167 -10.90 -13.34 -26.04
C VAL A 167 -12.11 -13.36 -26.98
N PRO A 168 -12.47 -14.50 -27.61
CA PRO A 168 -13.71 -14.59 -28.36
C PRO A 168 -14.92 -14.55 -27.41
N LEU A 169 -16.00 -13.91 -27.87
CA LEU A 169 -17.32 -13.91 -27.24
C LEU A 169 -17.90 -15.33 -27.09
#